data_AF-A0A377M153-F1
#
_entry.id   AF-A0A377M153-F1
#
_cell.length_a   1.000
_cell.length_b   1.000
_cell.length_c   1.000
_cell.angle_alpha   90.00
_cell.angle_beta   90.00
_cell.angle_gamma   90.00
#
_symmetry.space_group_name_H-M   'P 1'
#
loop_
_entity.id
_entity.type
_entity.pdbx_description
1 polymer ?
#
loop_
_entity_poly.entity_id
_entity_poly.type
_entity_poly.pdbx_seq_one_letter_code
_entity_poly.pdbx_strand_id
1 'polypeptide(L)'
;MNTSHPRVLQMIMDSLRYWAESMHIDGFRFDLGTILGREPEGFDPRGGFFDAMTQDPVLSKLKLIGEPWDIGPAAIRWAASARLGRVERQISRYRSRILAGR
;
A
#
# COMPACT_ATOMS: atom_id res chain seq x y z
N MET A 1 0.70 -13.31 4.68
CA MET A 1 1.89 -13.24 3.79
C MET A 1 3.00 -12.52 4.54
N ASN A 2 4.26 -12.92 4.34
CA ASN A 2 5.41 -12.22 4.89
C ASN A 2 6.08 -11.42 3.76
N THR A 3 5.77 -10.13 3.66
CA THR A 3 6.32 -9.23 2.63
C THR A 3 7.80 -8.90 2.84
N SER A 4 8.34 -9.11 4.04
CA SER A 4 9.77 -9.00 4.32
C SER A 4 10.59 -10.17 3.74
N HIS A 5 9.94 -11.27 3.32
CA HIS A 5 10.61 -12.38 2.63
C HIS A 5 10.81 -12.03 1.14
N PRO A 6 12.06 -11.97 0.61
CA PRO A 6 12.33 -11.46 -0.74
C PRO A 6 11.57 -12.15 -1.86
N ARG A 7 11.36 -13.48 -1.77
CA ARG A 7 10.59 -14.24 -2.77
C ARG A 7 9.09 -13.94 -2.74
N VAL A 8 8.53 -13.65 -1.57
CA VAL A 8 7.11 -13.29 -1.44
C VAL A 8 6.91 -11.88 -1.98
N LEU A 9 7.84 -10.96 -1.67
CA LEU A 9 7.85 -9.63 -2.27
C LEU A 9 7.93 -9.70 -3.79
N GLN A 10 8.87 -10.49 -4.33
CA GLN A 10 9.00 -10.71 -5.77
C GLN A 10 7.68 -11.22 -6.39
N MET A 11 7.07 -12.25 -5.80
CA MET A 11 5.80 -12.80 -6.28
C MET A 11 4.68 -11.75 -6.32
N ILE A 12 4.60 -10.88 -5.31
CA ILE A 12 3.61 -9.80 -5.27
C ILE A 12 3.92 -8.77 -6.38
N MET A 13 5.17 -8.33 -6.50
CA MET A 13 5.59 -7.36 -7.51
C MET A 13 5.34 -7.86 -8.93
N ASP A 14 5.67 -9.12 -9.21
CA ASP A 14 5.46 -9.75 -10.52
C ASP A 14 3.96 -9.88 -10.85
N SER A 15 3.14 -10.21 -9.85
CA SER A 15 1.67 -10.24 -10.01
C SER A 15 1.12 -8.85 -10.35
N LEU A 16 1.51 -7.82 -9.61
CA LEU A 16 1.08 -6.44 -9.88
C LEU A 16 1.53 -5.99 -11.27
N ARG A 17 2.77 -6.29 -11.67
CA ARG A 17 3.28 -5.92 -12.99
C ARG A 17 2.53 -6.65 -14.10
N TYR A 18 2.24 -7.94 -13.92
CA TYR A 18 1.44 -8.71 -14.87
C TYR A 18 0.08 -8.06 -15.13
N TRP A 19 -0.64 -7.66 -14.07
CA TRP A 19 -1.93 -6.97 -14.23
C TRP A 19 -1.77 -5.59 -14.89
N ALA A 20 -0.75 -4.83 -14.53
CA ALA A 20 -0.50 -3.51 -15.11
C ALA A 20 -0.17 -3.57 -16.61
N GLU A 21 0.70 -4.50 -17.02
CA GLU A 21 1.20 -4.56 -18.39
C GLU A 21 0.29 -5.40 -19.30
N SER A 22 -0.21 -6.54 -18.82
CA SER A 22 -1.00 -7.46 -19.66
C SER A 22 -2.48 -7.09 -19.71
N MET A 23 -3.02 -6.51 -18.63
CA MET A 23 -4.44 -6.16 -18.53
C MET A 23 -4.69 -4.64 -18.55
N HIS A 24 -3.63 -3.83 -18.64
CA HIS A 24 -3.69 -2.37 -18.77
C HIS A 24 -4.55 -1.66 -17.72
N ILE A 25 -4.47 -2.11 -16.46
CA ILE A 25 -5.19 -1.47 -15.36
C ILE A 25 -4.52 -0.15 -14.92
N ASP A 26 -5.32 0.82 -14.51
CA ASP A 26 -4.85 2.15 -14.07
C ASP A 26 -4.40 2.23 -12.60
N GLY A 27 -4.60 1.16 -11.82
CA GLY A 27 -4.32 1.18 -10.39
C GLY A 27 -4.90 0.02 -9.59
N PHE A 28 -4.51 -0.02 -8.33
CA PHE A 28 -4.88 -1.07 -7.37
C PHE A 28 -5.56 -0.48 -6.13
N ARG A 29 -6.52 -1.24 -5.60
CA ARG A 29 -7.08 -1.07 -4.25
C ARG A 29 -6.68 -2.27 -3.41
N PHE A 30 -5.81 -2.05 -2.44
CA PHE A 30 -5.36 -3.06 -1.48
C PHE A 30 -6.32 -3.16 -0.31
N ASP A 31 -6.86 -4.36 -0.11
CA ASP A 31 -7.56 -4.72 1.11
C ASP A 31 -6.57 -4.80 2.27
N LEU A 32 -6.97 -4.33 3.46
CA LEU A 32 -6.11 -4.28 4.65
C LEU A 32 -4.71 -3.69 4.38
N GLY A 33 -4.64 -2.53 3.72
CA GLY A 33 -3.39 -1.98 3.16
C GLY A 33 -2.24 -1.82 4.17
N THR A 34 -2.53 -1.70 5.47
CA THR A 34 -1.49 -1.61 6.51
C THR A 34 -0.73 -2.93 6.74
N ILE A 35 -1.26 -4.07 6.29
CA ILE A 35 -0.54 -5.35 6.43
C ILE A 35 0.66 -5.46 5.49
N LEU A 36 0.66 -4.71 4.38
CA LEU A 36 1.72 -4.77 3.36
C LEU A 36 3.01 -4.05 3.81
N GLY A 37 2.88 -3.04 4.67
CA GLY A 37 4.00 -2.33 5.30
C GLY A 37 4.26 -2.74 6.74
N ARG A 38 3.77 -3.91 7.16
CA ARG A 38 3.96 -4.40 8.52
C ARG A 38 5.36 -5.00 8.66
N GLU A 39 6.15 -4.37 9.52
CA GLU A 39 7.42 -4.87 10.04
C GLU A 39 7.25 -5.36 11.50
N PRO A 40 8.24 -6.02 12.11
CA PRO A 40 8.11 -6.59 13.46
C PRO A 40 7.67 -5.58 14.53
N GLU A 41 8.09 -4.32 14.41
CA GLU A 41 7.78 -3.23 15.34
C GLU A 41 6.46 -2.48 15.01
N GLY A 42 5.82 -2.79 13.87
CA GLY A 42 4.57 -2.18 13.45
C GLY A 42 4.58 -1.74 11.98
N PHE A 43 3.66 -0.85 11.62
CA PHE A 43 3.60 -0.32 10.25
C PHE A 43 4.73 0.67 10.00
N ASP A 44 5.50 0.47 8.92
CA ASP A 44 6.48 1.43 8.41
C ASP A 44 6.08 1.87 6.97
N PRO A 45 5.81 3.17 6.73
CA PRO A 45 5.56 3.68 5.38
C PRO A 45 6.78 3.57 4.44
N ARG A 46 7.96 3.27 4.98
CA ARG A 46 9.21 2.96 4.26
C ARG A 46 9.53 1.46 4.29
N GLY A 47 8.56 0.61 4.62
CA GLY A 47 8.73 -0.84 4.57
C GLY A 47 9.09 -1.30 3.15
N GLY A 48 9.80 -2.43 3.05
CA GLY A 48 10.42 -2.88 1.80
C GLY A 48 9.45 -3.04 0.61
N PHE A 49 8.17 -3.27 0.90
CA PHE A 49 7.10 -3.28 -0.11
C PHE A 49 6.86 -1.91 -0.77
N PHE A 50 6.73 -0.84 0.01
CA PHE A 50 6.44 0.49 -0.53
C PHE A 50 7.63 1.07 -1.30
N ASP A 51 8.86 0.78 -0.83
CA ASP A 51 10.09 1.13 -1.54
C ASP A 51 10.18 0.40 -2.88
N ALA A 52 9.92 -0.91 -2.90
CA ALA A 52 9.89 -1.69 -4.14
C ALA A 52 8.85 -1.13 -5.15
N MET A 53 7.64 -0.79 -4.69
CA MET A 53 6.62 -0.21 -5.57
C MET A 53 6.99 1.17 -6.10
N THR A 54 7.61 2.03 -5.30
CA THR A 54 7.98 3.39 -5.72
C THR A 54 9.21 3.41 -6.63
N GLN A 55 10.10 2.42 -6.53
CA GLN A 55 11.25 2.24 -7.41
C GLN A 55 10.89 1.52 -8.73
N ASP A 56 9.78 0.79 -8.78
CA ASP A 56 9.35 0.09 -9.98
C ASP A 56 8.90 1.06 -11.09
N PRO A 57 9.47 0.99 -12.31
CA PRO A 57 9.19 1.96 -13.38
C PRO A 57 7.79 1.87 -13.98
N VAL A 58 7.07 0.76 -13.75
CA VAL A 58 5.70 0.53 -14.19
C VAL A 58 4.73 0.89 -13.06
N LEU A 59 4.90 0.27 -11.89
CA LEU A 59 3.97 0.39 -10.77
C LEU A 59 3.98 1.78 -10.13
N SER A 60 5.11 2.50 -10.15
CA SER A 60 5.23 3.85 -9.60
C SER A 60 4.33 4.90 -10.29
N LYS A 61 3.79 4.58 -11.48
CA LYS A 61 2.89 5.44 -12.26
C LYS A 61 1.41 5.19 -11.97
N LEU A 62 1.09 4.07 -11.32
CA LEU A 62 -0.29 3.62 -11.11
C LEU A 62 -0.92 4.27 -9.88
N LYS A 63 -2.26 4.27 -9.84
CA LYS A 63 -3.00 4.73 -8.66
C LYS A 63 -3.00 3.64 -7.60
N LEU A 64 -2.55 3.96 -6.39
CA LEU A 64 -2.47 2.99 -5.30
C LEU A 64 -3.37 3.47 -4.15
N ILE A 65 -4.42 2.70 -3.88
CA ILE A 65 -5.35 2.92 -2.78
C ILE A 65 -5.22 1.72 -1.84
N GLY A 66 -5.23 1.95 -0.54
CA GLY A 66 -5.15 0.88 0.45
C GLY A 66 -6.05 1.20 1.61
N GLU A 67 -6.66 0.18 2.22
CA GLU A 67 -7.40 0.41 3.44
C GLU A 67 -6.44 0.77 4.60
N PRO A 68 -6.72 1.85 5.35
CA PRO A 68 -5.82 2.36 6.38
C PRO A 68 -5.99 1.61 7.72
N TRP A 69 -6.25 0.30 7.68
CA TRP A 69 -6.47 -0.52 8.87
C TRP A 69 -6.14 -1.99 8.59
N ASP A 70 -5.83 -2.73 9.65
CA ASP A 70 -5.76 -4.19 9.69
C ASP A 70 -6.26 -4.70 11.06
N ILE A 71 -6.29 -6.02 11.28
CA ILE A 71 -6.80 -6.63 12.52
C ILE A 71 -5.78 -6.74 13.66
N GLY A 72 -4.52 -6.39 13.43
CA GLY A 72 -3.44 -6.55 14.40
C GLY A 72 -3.19 -5.31 15.27
N PRO A 73 -2.40 -5.46 16.35
CA PRO A 73 -2.21 -4.39 17.35
C PRO A 73 -1.61 -3.10 16.79
N ALA A 74 -0.92 -3.18 15.65
CA ALA A 74 -0.29 -2.04 14.98
C ALA A 74 -1.25 -1.24 14.07
N ALA A 75 -2.46 -1.73 13.79
CA ALA A 75 -3.43 -1.07 12.90
C ALA A 75 -3.80 0.34 13.36
N ILE A 76 -3.90 0.54 14.68
CA ILE A 76 -4.27 1.82 15.29
C ILE A 76 -3.17 2.89 15.14
N ARG A 77 -1.91 2.49 14.85
CA ARG A 77 -0.77 3.40 14.83
C ARG A 77 -0.68 4.27 13.56
N TRP A 78 -1.41 3.93 12.49
CA TRP A 78 -1.51 4.75 11.28
C TRP A 78 -2.22 6.09 11.52
N ALA A 79 -3.20 6.15 12.44
CA ALA A 79 -3.95 7.36 12.71
C ALA A 79 -3.12 8.48 13.38
N ALA A 80 -1.94 8.17 13.92
CA ALA A 80 -1.14 9.09 14.74
C ALA A 80 0.10 9.69 14.02
N SER A 81 0.47 9.19 12.84
CA SER A 81 1.79 9.49 12.22
C SER A 81 1.72 10.30 10.91
N ALA A 82 0.64 11.05 10.67
CA ALA A 82 0.42 11.76 9.41
C ALA A 82 1.44 12.89 9.17
N ARG A 83 2.60 12.54 8.59
CA ARG A 83 3.55 13.48 7.98
C ARG A 83 4.24 12.88 6.74
N LEU A 84 3.59 13.14 5.61
CA LEU A 84 4.11 13.44 4.26
C LEU A 84 4.75 12.30 3.43
N GLY A 85 3.94 11.68 2.56
CA GLY A 85 4.39 10.95 1.36
C GLY A 85 3.39 10.94 0.19
N ARG A 86 3.84 10.72 -1.06
CA ARG A 86 2.98 10.62 -2.27
C ARG A 86 1.98 9.45 -2.18
N VAL A 87 2.40 8.33 -1.59
CA VAL A 87 1.58 7.15 -1.29
C VAL A 87 0.44 7.50 -0.31
N GLU A 88 0.73 8.33 0.70
CA GLU A 88 -0.22 8.78 1.71
C GLU A 88 -1.34 9.67 1.13
N ARG A 89 -1.02 10.48 0.10
CA ARG A 89 -2.00 11.37 -0.55
C ARG A 89 -3.07 10.65 -1.37
N GLN A 90 -2.78 9.45 -1.90
CA GLN A 90 -3.79 8.65 -2.60
C GLN A 90 -4.68 7.86 -1.64
N ILE A 91 -4.15 7.45 -0.50
CA ILE A 91 -4.86 6.63 0.50
C ILE A 91 -5.74 7.49 1.42
N SER A 92 -5.24 8.63 1.91
CA SER A 92 -5.99 9.53 2.82
C SER A 92 -7.20 10.20 2.16
N ARG A 93 -7.21 10.36 0.83
CA ARG A 93 -8.28 11.03 0.08
C ARG A 93 -9.57 10.20 0.00
N TYR A 94 -9.52 8.92 0.36
CA TYR A 94 -10.66 8.01 0.40
C TYR A 94 -11.56 8.25 1.63
N ARG A 95 -10.95 8.50 2.81
CA ARG A 95 -11.67 8.73 4.08
C ARG A 95 -12.54 9.99 4.03
N SER A 96 -12.03 11.06 3.41
CA SER A 96 -12.74 12.34 3.27
C SER A 96 -13.88 12.32 2.25
N ARG A 97 -13.99 11.30 1.38
CA ARG A 97 -15.07 11.19 0.38
C ARG A 97 -16.16 10.20 0.78
N ILE A 98 -15.83 9.18 1.57
CA ILE A 98 -16.80 8.18 2.06
C ILE A 98 -17.54 8.71 3.30
N LEU A 99 -16.84 9.38 4.24
CA LEU A 99 -17.45 9.93 5.45
C LEU A 99 -18.07 11.34 5.26
N ALA A 100 -17.92 11.93 4.08
CA ALA A 100 -18.50 13.23 3.72
C ALA A 100 -19.59 13.13 2.65
N GLY A 101 -20.19 11.95 2.43
CA GLY A 101 -21.56 11.91 1.89
C GLY A 101 -22.46 12.61 2.91
N ARG A 102 -23.26 13.61 2.54
CA ARG A 102 -24.62 13.35 2.05
C ARG A 102 -25.34 12.30 2.88
#